data_AF-A0A2V6Z575-F1
#
_entry.id   AF-A0A2V6Z575-F1
#
_cell.length_a   1.000
_cell.length_b   1.000
_cell.length_c   1.000
_cell.angle_alpha   90.00
_cell.angle_beta   90.00
_cell.angle_gamma   90.00
#
_symmetry.space_group_name_H-M   'P 1'
#
loop_
_entity.id
_entity.type
_entity.pdbx_description
1 polymer ?
#
loop_
_entity_poly.entity_id
_entity_poly.type
_entity_poly.pdbx_seq_one_letter_code
_entity_poly.pdbx_strand_id
1 'polypeptide(L)'
;MVLILVIAAGMVGASIARVGFAILQPVSVIQEEAAKDPTSPIAVSDEIARKNRSTPGGPVGGNFGRLLAFAPVVLLVALDPRRRPVAATLVYAVGLFAVWGVTIGRTPAFQPMVPASGPTAAALLITLAMALVGGVVAHWLANSLTRAAGSPAEWNAR
;
A
#
# COMPACT_ATOMS: atom_id res chain seq x y z
N MET A 1 19.32 6.90 -2.10
CA MET A 1 19.38 7.67 -3.36
C MET A 1 18.17 7.41 -4.25
N VAL A 2 17.95 6.19 -4.77
CA VAL A 2 16.80 5.87 -5.64
C VAL A 2 15.44 6.20 -5.01
N LEU A 3 15.22 5.83 -3.73
CA LEU A 3 13.97 6.14 -3.02
C LEU A 3 13.67 7.65 -2.97
N ILE A 4 14.69 8.47 -2.71
CA ILE A 4 14.56 9.93 -2.65
C ILE A 4 14.18 10.48 -4.02
N LEU A 5 14.80 9.97 -5.10
CA LEU A 5 14.49 10.36 -6.46
C LEU A 5 13.05 10.01 -6.87
N VAL A 6 12.58 8.82 -6.52
CA VAL A 6 11.20 8.39 -6.81
C VAL A 6 10.19 9.28 -6.08
N ILE A 7 10.45 9.60 -4.80
CA ILE A 7 9.60 10.51 -4.01
C ILE A 7 9.61 11.91 -4.64
N ALA A 8 10.79 12.43 -4.96
CA ALA A 8 10.94 13.75 -5.58
C ALA A 8 10.20 13.83 -6.92
N ALA A 9 10.35 12.82 -7.79
CA ALA A 9 9.64 12.76 -9.06
C ALA A 9 8.12 12.74 -8.87
N GLY A 10 7.61 11.96 -7.91
CA GLY A 10 6.18 11.95 -7.56
C GLY A 10 5.69 13.30 -7.05
N MET A 11 6.45 13.98 -6.19
CA MET A 11 6.11 15.30 -5.67
C MET A 11 6.11 16.38 -6.76
N VAL A 12 7.07 16.32 -7.69
CA VAL A 12 7.15 17.24 -8.83
C VAL A 12 5.95 17.02 -9.75
N GLY A 13 5.63 15.79 -10.12
CA GLY A 13 4.45 15.47 -10.94
C GLY A 13 3.15 16.00 -10.32
N ALA A 14 2.94 15.76 -9.03
CA ALA A 14 1.77 16.25 -8.30
C ALA A 14 1.71 17.80 -8.18
N SER A 15 2.86 18.47 -8.25
CA SER A 15 2.95 19.94 -8.22
C SER A 15 2.65 20.52 -9.59
N ILE A 16 3.21 19.94 -10.65
CA ILE A 16 2.91 20.31 -12.05
C ILE A 16 1.42 20.16 -12.32
N ALA A 17 0.82 19.03 -11.93
CA ALA A 17 -0.62 18.82 -12.08
C ALA A 17 -1.42 19.94 -11.39
N ARG A 18 -1.11 20.25 -10.12
CA ARG A 18 -1.80 21.33 -9.38
C ARG A 18 -1.68 22.70 -10.05
N VAL A 19 -0.49 23.06 -10.53
CA VAL A 19 -0.28 24.30 -11.27
C VAL A 19 -1.08 24.30 -12.57
N GLY A 20 -1.06 23.19 -13.32
CA GLY A 20 -1.85 23.03 -14.53
C GLY A 20 -3.36 23.20 -14.28
N PHE A 21 -3.91 22.56 -13.25
CA PHE A 21 -5.31 22.71 -12.85
C PHE A 21 -5.64 24.14 -12.39
N ALA A 22 -4.73 24.81 -11.70
CA ALA A 22 -4.92 26.19 -11.26
C ALA A 22 -4.95 27.18 -12.45
N ILE A 23 -4.15 26.95 -13.49
CA ILE A 23 -4.10 27.78 -14.69
C ILE A 23 -5.29 27.50 -15.61
N LEU A 24 -5.55 26.23 -15.91
CA LEU A 24 -6.58 25.82 -16.88
C LEU A 24 -8.00 25.97 -16.34
N GLN A 25 -8.17 26.04 -15.01
CA GLN A 25 -9.47 26.10 -14.33
C GLN A 25 -10.55 25.22 -14.99
N PRO A 26 -10.29 23.91 -15.19
CA PRO A 26 -11.25 23.06 -15.87
C PRO A 26 -12.57 23.03 -15.11
N VAL A 27 -13.68 23.14 -15.85
CA VAL A 27 -15.02 23.08 -15.27
C VAL A 27 -15.20 21.73 -14.57
N SER A 28 -15.50 21.77 -13.27
CA SER A 28 -15.69 20.55 -12.48
C SER A 28 -17.05 19.93 -12.78
N VAL A 29 -17.06 18.83 -13.53
CA VAL A 29 -18.25 18.00 -13.78
C VAL A 29 -18.50 16.96 -12.68
N ILE A 30 -17.69 16.95 -11.61
CA ILE A 30 -17.71 15.92 -10.57
C ILE A 30 -19.10 15.76 -9.93
N GLN A 31 -19.76 16.87 -9.60
CA GLN A 31 -21.07 16.85 -8.94
C GLN A 31 -22.19 16.43 -9.89
N GLU A 32 -22.11 16.90 -11.14
CA GLU A 32 -23.09 16.60 -12.17
C GLU A 32 -23.01 15.13 -12.60
N GLU A 33 -21.81 14.56 -12.69
CA GLU A 33 -21.59 13.15 -13.00
C GLU A 33 -21.90 12.25 -11.80
N ALA A 34 -21.57 12.68 -10.57
CA ALA A 34 -21.94 11.96 -9.36
C ALA A 34 -23.46 11.89 -9.15
N ALA A 35 -24.21 12.89 -9.62
CA ALA A 35 -25.67 12.89 -9.55
C ALA A 35 -26.33 11.88 -10.51
N LYS A 36 -25.68 11.56 -11.64
CA LYS A 36 -26.20 10.58 -12.62
C LYS A 36 -26.14 9.15 -12.10
N ASP A 37 -25.08 8.81 -11.38
CA ASP A 37 -24.89 7.49 -10.78
C ASP A 37 -24.25 7.61 -9.38
N PRO A 38 -25.04 7.46 -8.30
CA PRO A 38 -24.56 7.50 -6.92
C PRO A 38 -23.58 6.37 -6.56
N THR A 39 -23.51 5.30 -7.35
CA THR A 39 -22.57 4.20 -7.15
C THR A 39 -21.29 4.33 -7.96
N SER A 40 -21.19 5.37 -8.79
CA SER A 40 -19.99 5.64 -9.59
C SER A 40 -18.77 5.90 -8.70
N PRO A 41 -17.55 5.54 -9.15
CA PRO A 41 -16.32 5.83 -8.41
C PRO A 41 -16.12 7.33 -8.10
N ILE A 42 -16.68 8.21 -8.94
CA ILE A 42 -16.66 9.67 -8.76
C ILE A 42 -17.54 10.06 -7.57
N ALA A 43 -18.80 9.58 -7.54
CA ALA A 43 -19.73 9.83 -6.43
C ALA A 43 -19.20 9.29 -5.09
N VAL A 44 -18.65 8.08 -5.10
CA VAL A 44 -18.07 7.46 -3.89
C VAL A 44 -16.87 8.25 -3.38
N SER A 45 -15.98 8.69 -4.28
CA SER A 45 -14.80 9.49 -3.90
C SER A 45 -15.19 10.86 -3.33
N ASP A 46 -16.22 11.51 -3.89
CA ASP A 46 -16.75 12.78 -3.39
C ASP A 46 -17.41 12.63 -2.01
N GLU A 47 -18.21 11.57 -1.82
CA GLU A 47 -18.84 11.29 -0.53
C GLU A 47 -17.79 10.99 0.57
N ILE A 48 -16.74 10.23 0.25
CA ILE A 48 -15.61 9.99 1.15
C ILE A 48 -14.90 11.30 1.48
N ALA A 49 -14.66 12.15 0.49
CA ALA A 49 -13.99 13.42 0.66
C ALA A 49 -14.78 14.37 1.57
N ARG A 50 -16.09 14.47 1.36
CA ARG A 50 -17.02 15.20 2.24
C ARG A 50 -16.99 14.68 3.67
N LYS A 51 -17.13 13.37 3.88
CA LYS A 51 -17.07 12.75 5.21
C LYS A 51 -15.74 13.02 5.91
N ASN A 52 -14.64 12.98 5.17
CA ASN A 52 -13.29 13.22 5.69
C ASN A 52 -12.89 14.70 5.76
N ARG A 53 -13.76 15.64 5.36
CA ARG A 53 -13.46 17.08 5.22
C ARG A 53 -12.19 17.33 4.40
N SER A 54 -12.04 16.61 3.30
CA SER A 54 -10.88 16.61 2.43
C SER A 54 -11.29 16.83 0.97
N THR A 55 -10.33 17.01 0.07
CA THR A 55 -10.58 17.10 -1.37
C THR A 55 -10.78 15.70 -1.96
N PRO A 56 -11.68 15.51 -2.95
CA PRO A 56 -11.77 14.27 -3.72
C PRO A 56 -10.40 13.85 -4.26
N GLY A 57 -10.05 12.57 -4.06
CA GLY A 57 -8.72 12.03 -4.42
C GLY A 57 -7.56 12.50 -3.52
N GLY A 58 -7.84 13.20 -2.42
CA GLY A 58 -6.84 13.63 -1.45
C GLY A 58 -6.22 12.44 -0.69
N PRO A 59 -5.00 12.62 -0.14
CA PRO A 59 -4.34 11.57 0.64
C PRO A 59 -5.14 11.23 1.91
N VAL A 60 -5.36 9.94 2.15
CA VAL A 60 -6.00 9.45 3.37
C VAL A 60 -5.17 9.87 4.59
N GLY A 61 -5.79 10.56 5.56
CA GLY A 61 -5.09 11.11 6.73
C GLY A 61 -4.32 12.42 6.47
N GLY A 62 -4.51 13.07 5.31
CA GLY A 62 -3.91 14.36 4.99
C GLY A 62 -2.40 14.32 4.82
N ASN A 63 -1.72 15.45 5.06
CA ASN A 63 -0.26 15.53 4.95
C ASN A 63 0.46 14.66 6.00
N PHE A 64 -0.14 14.47 7.18
CA PHE A 64 0.42 13.58 8.20
C PHE A 64 0.34 12.09 7.78
N GLY A 65 -0.77 11.68 7.15
CA GLY A 65 -0.90 10.35 6.56
C GLY A 65 0.18 10.05 5.50
N ARG A 66 0.56 11.06 4.69
CA ARG A 66 1.67 10.91 3.73
C ARG A 66 3.02 10.65 4.41
N LEU A 67 3.29 11.30 5.54
CA LEU A 67 4.53 11.06 6.29
C LEU A 67 4.51 9.67 6.94
N LEU A 68 3.38 9.28 7.52
CA LEU A 68 3.20 7.95 8.11
C LEU A 68 3.35 6.82 7.10
N ALA A 69 3.01 7.04 5.83
CA ALA A 69 3.22 6.04 4.77
C ALA A 69 4.69 5.58 4.64
N PHE A 70 5.65 6.39 5.08
CA PHE A 70 7.07 6.03 5.08
C PHE A 70 7.53 5.30 6.34
N ALA A 71 6.75 5.31 7.42
CA ALA A 71 7.15 4.70 8.70
C ALA A 71 7.53 3.21 8.57
N PRO A 72 6.79 2.34 7.84
CA PRO A 72 7.17 0.95 7.67
C PRO A 72 8.51 0.79 6.93
N VAL A 73 8.77 1.65 5.95
CA VAL A 73 10.03 1.64 5.18
C VAL A 73 11.21 2.07 6.06
N VAL A 74 11.02 3.08 6.90
CA VAL A 74 12.05 3.51 7.87
C VAL A 74 12.36 2.39 8.86
N LEU A 75 11.34 1.69 9.38
CA LEU A 75 11.52 0.54 10.25
C LEU A 75 12.30 -0.59 9.55
N LEU A 76 11.96 -0.89 8.29
CA LEU A 76 12.67 -1.90 7.50
C LEU A 76 14.14 -1.54 7.33
N VAL A 77 14.45 -0.29 6.98
CA VAL A 77 15.83 0.18 6.78
C VAL A 77 16.61 0.16 8.09
N ALA A 78 15.99 0.55 9.21
CA ALA A 78 16.62 0.57 10.52
C ALA A 78 17.05 -0.83 11.00
N LEU A 79 16.30 -1.88 10.62
CA LEU A 79 16.64 -3.26 10.96
C LEU A 79 17.77 -3.87 10.11
N ASP A 80 18.24 -3.14 9.10
CA ASP A 80 19.19 -3.60 8.09
C ASP A 80 18.76 -4.96 7.45
N PRO A 81 17.95 -4.92 6.38
CA PRO A 81 17.42 -6.13 5.76
C PRO A 81 18.52 -7.02 5.16
N ARG A 82 19.74 -6.50 4.97
CA ARG A 82 20.88 -7.30 4.49
C ARG A 82 21.42 -8.23 5.56
N ARG A 83 21.37 -7.83 6.82
CA ARG A 83 21.84 -8.63 7.96
C ARG A 83 20.72 -9.49 8.55
N ARG A 84 19.48 -9.01 8.54
CA ARG A 84 18.33 -9.65 9.20
C ARG A 84 17.08 -9.65 8.32
N PRO A 85 17.08 -10.36 7.17
CA PRO A 85 16.02 -10.26 6.17
C PRO A 85 14.64 -10.67 6.70
N VAL A 86 14.57 -11.76 7.48
CA VAL A 86 13.30 -12.26 8.03
C VAL A 86 12.70 -11.27 9.03
N ALA A 87 13.48 -10.83 10.02
CA ALA A 87 13.01 -9.90 11.03
C ALA A 87 12.61 -8.54 10.42
N ALA A 88 13.40 -8.03 9.47
CA ALA A 88 13.09 -6.79 8.77
C ALA A 88 11.77 -6.88 7.98
N THR A 89 11.50 -8.04 7.35
CA THR A 89 10.25 -8.28 6.61
C THR A 89 9.05 -8.36 7.54
N LEU A 90 9.17 -9.04 8.68
CA LEU A 90 8.10 -9.13 9.68
C LEU A 90 7.77 -7.75 10.26
N VAL A 91 8.80 -6.98 10.64
CA VAL A 91 8.60 -5.62 11.16
C VAL A 91 7.96 -4.71 10.12
N TYR A 92 8.38 -4.80 8.86
CA TYR A 92 7.75 -4.06 7.77
C TYR A 92 6.27 -4.42 7.61
N ALA A 93 5.94 -5.71 7.55
CA ALA A 93 4.56 -6.17 7.36
C ALA A 93 3.66 -5.74 8.52
N VAL A 94 4.11 -5.93 9.76
CA VAL A 94 3.37 -5.52 10.97
C VAL A 94 3.23 -4.00 11.03
N GLY A 95 4.30 -3.26 10.77
CA GLY A 95 4.30 -1.80 10.76
C GLY A 95 3.36 -1.25 9.69
N LEU A 96 3.38 -1.80 8.47
CA LEU A 96 2.50 -1.41 7.38
C LEU A 96 1.03 -1.64 7.75
N PHE A 97 0.71 -2.84 8.25
CA PHE A 97 -0.65 -3.17 8.67
C PHE A 97 -1.15 -2.26 9.80
N ALA A 98 -0.34 -2.05 10.84
CA ALA A 98 -0.72 -1.23 11.98
C ALA A 98 -0.90 0.24 11.57
N VAL A 99 0.05 0.81 10.83
CA VAL A 99 -0.02 2.21 10.39
C VAL A 99 -1.26 2.44 9.51
N TRP A 100 -1.49 1.62 8.49
CA TRP A 100 -2.61 1.81 7.60
C TRP A 100 -3.95 1.44 8.22
N GLY A 101 -4.01 0.36 9.00
CA GLY A 101 -5.22 -0.05 9.73
C GLY A 101 -5.70 1.04 10.69
N VAL A 102 -4.79 1.64 11.46
CA VAL A 102 -5.12 2.75 12.36
C VAL A 102 -5.47 4.02 11.58
N THR A 103 -4.72 4.34 10.53
CA THR A 103 -4.95 5.57 9.75
C THR A 103 -6.31 5.54 9.05
N ILE A 104 -6.63 4.45 8.36
CA ILE A 104 -7.91 4.28 7.66
C ILE A 104 -9.04 4.15 8.68
N GLY A 105 -8.89 3.31 9.71
CA GLY A 105 -9.94 3.06 10.69
C GLY A 105 -10.32 4.27 11.55
N ARG A 106 -9.47 5.31 11.60
CA ARG A 106 -9.77 6.58 12.27
C ARG A 106 -10.33 7.66 11.36
N THR A 107 -10.43 7.41 10.05
CA THR A 107 -11.08 8.37 9.16
C THR A 107 -12.59 8.31 9.30
N PRO A 108 -13.30 9.46 9.35
CA PRO A 108 -14.75 9.48 9.52
C PRO A 108 -15.52 8.66 8.49
N ALA A 109 -15.03 8.58 7.24
CA ALA A 109 -15.67 7.83 6.18
C ALA A 109 -15.69 6.30 6.43
N PHE A 110 -14.65 5.76 7.06
CA PHE A 110 -14.47 4.32 7.25
C PHE A 110 -14.70 3.84 8.68
N GLN A 111 -14.75 4.75 9.66
CA GLN A 111 -15.04 4.48 11.07
C GLN A 111 -16.22 3.51 11.29
N PRO A 112 -17.41 3.71 10.67
CA PRO A 112 -18.54 2.79 10.87
C PRO A 112 -18.40 1.46 10.13
N MET A 113 -17.42 1.34 9.22
CA MET A 113 -17.14 0.13 8.44
C MET A 113 -16.00 -0.70 9.02
N VAL A 114 -15.34 -0.22 10.09
CA VAL A 114 -14.25 -0.96 10.74
C VAL A 114 -14.84 -2.25 11.33
N PRO A 115 -14.35 -3.43 10.91
CA PRO A 115 -14.85 -4.69 11.46
C PRO A 115 -14.58 -4.77 12.96
N ALA A 116 -15.41 -5.52 13.67
CA ALA A 116 -15.14 -5.86 15.06
C ALA A 116 -13.81 -6.63 15.18
N SER A 117 -13.19 -6.57 16.37
CA SER A 117 -11.89 -7.19 16.64
C SER A 117 -11.86 -8.70 16.34
N GLY A 118 -12.95 -9.41 16.59
CA GLY A 118 -13.10 -10.85 16.29
C GLY A 118 -12.94 -11.17 14.80
N PRO A 119 -13.79 -10.64 13.92
CA PRO A 119 -13.63 -10.76 12.46
C PRO A 119 -12.25 -10.34 11.96
N THR A 120 -11.68 -9.25 12.47
CA THR A 120 -10.32 -8.81 12.12
C THR A 120 -9.26 -9.85 12.52
N ALA A 121 -9.36 -10.41 13.72
CA ALA A 121 -8.44 -11.45 14.19
C ALA A 121 -8.55 -12.73 13.35
N ALA A 122 -9.77 -13.16 13.03
CA ALA A 122 -9.99 -14.31 12.14
C ALA A 122 -9.39 -14.09 10.74
N ALA A 123 -9.61 -12.91 10.15
CA ALA A 123 -9.03 -12.55 8.86
C ALA A 123 -7.49 -12.52 8.89
N LEU A 124 -6.90 -12.01 9.98
CA LEU A 124 -5.45 -12.03 10.19
C LEU A 124 -4.91 -13.46 10.30
N LEU A 125 -5.57 -14.33 11.05
CA LEU A 125 -5.17 -15.73 11.18
C LEU A 125 -5.19 -16.46 9.83
N ILE A 126 -6.25 -16.25 9.03
CA ILE A 126 -6.35 -16.82 7.69
C ILE A 126 -5.24 -16.28 6.78
N THR A 127 -4.97 -14.97 6.84
CA THR A 127 -3.91 -14.34 6.06
C THR A 127 -2.53 -14.90 6.43
N LEU A 128 -2.26 -15.08 7.72
CA LEU A 128 -1.03 -15.70 8.21
C LEU A 128 -0.90 -17.15 7.72
N ALA A 129 -1.97 -17.94 7.81
CA ALA A 129 -1.99 -19.32 7.31
C ALA A 129 -1.68 -19.36 5.80
N MET A 130 -2.32 -18.51 5.00
CA MET A 130 -2.08 -18.44 3.55
C MET A 130 -0.68 -17.96 3.21
N ALA A 131 -0.14 -16.98 3.96
CA ALA A 131 1.22 -16.51 3.79
C ALA A 131 2.25 -17.61 4.07
N LEU A 132 2.02 -18.44 5.10
CA LEU A 132 2.88 -19.59 5.41
C LEU A 132 2.85 -20.62 4.29
N VAL A 133 1.65 -20.99 3.80
CA VAL A 133 1.50 -21.93 2.68
C VAL A 133 2.22 -21.40 1.45
N GLY A 134 1.97 -20.14 1.07
CA GLY A 134 2.63 -19.50 -0.07
C GLY A 134 4.15 -19.45 0.07
N GLY A 135 4.66 -19.14 1.26
CA GLY A 135 6.08 -19.12 1.56
C GLY A 135 6.74 -20.50 1.43
N VAL A 136 6.09 -21.55 1.95
CA VAL A 136 6.60 -22.94 1.83
C VAL A 136 6.62 -23.39 0.37
N VAL A 137 5.55 -23.14 -0.38
CA VAL A 137 5.47 -23.51 -1.80
C VAL A 137 6.51 -22.76 -2.62
N ALA A 138 6.68 -21.45 -2.39
CA ALA A 138 7.70 -20.65 -3.07
C ALA A 138 9.13 -21.13 -2.76
N HIS A 139 9.40 -21.48 -1.49
CA HIS A 139 10.71 -22.02 -1.10
C HIS A 139 10.99 -23.38 -1.75
N TRP A 140 9.99 -24.27 -1.76
CA TRP A 140 10.10 -25.56 -2.44
C TRP A 140 10.38 -25.41 -3.94
N LEU A 141 9.66 -24.50 -4.62
CA LEU A 141 9.84 -24.20 -6.04
C LEU A 141 11.22 -23.60 -6.32
N ALA A 142 11.70 -22.67 -5.49
CA ALA A 142 13.04 -22.12 -5.64
C ALA A 142 14.13 -23.21 -5.51
N ASN A 143 13.97 -24.13 -4.56
CA ASN A 143 14.89 -25.24 -4.36
C ASN A 143 14.84 -26.28 -5.48
N SER A 144 13.69 -26.50 -6.11
CA SER A 144 13.58 -27.42 -7.26
C SER A 144 14.23 -26.83 -8.51
N LEU A 145 14.01 -25.54 -8.79
CA LEU A 145 14.64 -24.83 -9.91
C LEU A 145 16.17 -24.77 -9.79
N THR A 146 16.68 -24.50 -8.58
CA THR A 146 18.13 -24.46 -8.33
C THR A 146 18.78 -25.83 -8.54
N ARG A 147 18.12 -26.91 -8.10
CA ARG A 147 18.59 -28.29 -8.33
C ARG A 147 18.55 -28.68 -9.81
N ALA A 148 17.50 -28.30 -10.53
CA ALA A 148 17.38 -28.56 -11.96
C ALA A 148 18.45 -27.81 -12.78
N ALA A 149 18.84 -26.60 -12.36
CA ALA A 149 19.89 -25.83 -13.03
C ALA A 149 21.31 -26.38 -12.80
N GLY A 150 21.58 -27.04 -11.66
CA GLY A 150 22.88 -27.65 -11.36
C GLY A 150 23.15 -28.98 -12.07
N SER A 151 22.10 -29.71 -12.46
CA SER A 151 22.19 -31.06 -13.02
C SER A 151 22.81 -31.19 -14.43
N PRO A 152 22.68 -30.25 -15.39
CA PRO A 152 23.23 -30.41 -16.75
C PRO A 152 24.70 -29.99 -16.88
N ALA A 153 25.20 -29.12 -15.99
CA ALA A 153 26.56 -28.56 -16.09
C ALA A 153 27.65 -29.53 -15.61
N GLU A 154 27.35 -30.39 -14.64
CA GLU A 154 28.29 -31.40 -14.13
C GLU A 154 28.46 -32.63 -15.05
N TRP A 155 27.50 -32.87 -15.95
CA TRP A 155 27.54 -34.00 -16.89
C TRP A 155 28.47 -33.77 -18.09
N ASN A 156 28.63 -32.52 -18.54
CA ASN A 156 29.50 -32.18 -19.67
C ASN A 156 30.97 -31.87 -19.28
N ALA A 157 31.30 -31.97 -17.99
CA ALA A 157 32.65 -31.73 -17.46
C ALA A 157 33.38 -33.02 -17.03
N ARG A 158 32.80 -34.20 -17.33
CA ARG A 158 33.42 -35.53 -17.17
C ARG A 158 33.48 -36.21 -18.53
#